data_AF-A0A7C2WPS9-F1
#
_entry.id   AF-A0A7C2WPS9-F1
#
_cell.length_a   1.000
_cell.length_b   1.000
_cell.length_c   1.000
_cell.angle_alpha   90.00
_cell.angle_beta   90.00
_cell.angle_gamma   90.00
#
_symmetry.space_group_name_H-M   'P 1'
#
loop_
_entity.id
_entity.type
_entity.pdbx_description
1 polymer ?
#
loop_
_entity_poly.entity_id
_entity_poly.type
_entity_poly.pdbx_seq_one_letter_code
_entity_poly.pdbx_strand_id
1 'polypeptide(L)'
;MNEQLTEERAAVEINEDYCSSCSICSTLCPFEAIKRDTETGKTFLEIEKCQVCGICYSDCPAKAINIIYYDMDSLTKYLVRAKQEYECDELVIMCKGSAPDFAGIEKLFGVTKFIPLSIPCVGRISEEVFLKAIVMGIKRIYVLACDEDYCRFDRGSQITKRKILALNLLLDQLGYGTEVITLKRNSLKVKVDKDLCIACGNCVFYCPYDAAKLDSPGAVSFDLSACKGCGLCVAMCPALALDLENWEEESISTLISKLLSEMKPPKILVFRCQWAVFPPLDEEFNQNVRFIDLPCASRVDTFHILEAFQKGVDGILIASCSEEDCKQEGASKNAQHSVTILGERLKQIGLQDRLHFCTVAPRYSGSFDRELEQFSKKMEAIYLEGGKE
;
A
#
# COMPACT_ATOMS: atom_id res chain seq x y z
N MET A 1 -5.66 28.92 -27.94
CA MET A 1 -4.74 29.41 -26.89
C MET A 1 -4.56 28.25 -25.92
N ASN A 2 -3.47 27.51 -26.14
CA ASN A 2 -2.93 26.34 -25.44
C ASN A 2 -3.89 25.44 -24.63
N GLU A 3 -4.33 24.36 -25.27
CA GLU A 3 -4.55 23.07 -24.62
C GLU A 3 -3.20 22.55 -24.11
N GLN A 4 -2.83 22.91 -22.88
CA GLN A 4 -1.87 22.10 -22.13
C GLN A 4 -2.64 20.88 -21.61
N LEU A 5 -2.65 19.82 -22.42
CA LEU A 5 -2.72 18.47 -21.90
C LEU A 5 -1.55 18.36 -20.91
N THR A 6 -1.83 18.46 -19.62
CA THR A 6 -0.86 18.12 -18.57
C THR A 6 -0.51 16.65 -18.74
N GLU A 7 0.58 16.37 -19.47
CA GLU A 7 1.08 15.02 -19.66
C GLU A 7 1.27 14.37 -18.29
N GLU A 8 0.63 13.21 -18.10
CA GLU A 8 0.77 12.47 -16.86
C GLU A 8 2.20 11.95 -16.74
N ARG A 9 2.92 12.45 -15.73
CA ARG A 9 4.28 12.00 -15.46
C ARG A 9 4.27 10.52 -15.05
N ALA A 10 4.86 9.69 -15.90
CA ALA A 10 5.05 8.26 -15.65
C ALA A 10 5.93 8.03 -14.42
N ALA A 11 5.55 7.06 -13.59
CA ALA A 11 6.29 6.73 -12.38
C ALA A 11 7.58 5.93 -12.62
N VAL A 12 7.72 5.34 -13.80
CA VAL A 12 8.89 4.55 -14.21
C VAL A 12 9.27 4.96 -15.62
N GLU A 13 10.55 5.22 -15.84
CA GLU A 13 11.10 5.61 -17.13
C GLU A 13 12.39 4.85 -17.40
N ILE A 14 12.63 4.48 -18.66
CA ILE A 14 13.88 3.86 -19.11
C ILE A 14 14.69 4.93 -19.83
N ASN A 15 15.88 5.23 -19.31
CA ASN A 15 16.84 6.09 -19.97
C ASN A 15 17.61 5.29 -21.03
N GLU A 16 17.35 5.61 -22.30
CA GLU A 16 17.95 4.91 -23.44
C GLU A 16 19.47 5.06 -23.52
N ASP A 17 20.03 6.18 -23.08
CA ASP A 17 21.47 6.46 -23.17
C ASP A 17 22.29 5.56 -22.24
N TYR A 18 21.70 5.12 -21.12
CA TYR A 18 22.33 4.20 -20.18
C TYR A 18 21.94 2.74 -20.44
N CYS A 19 20.91 2.46 -21.24
CA CYS A 19 20.38 1.12 -21.41
C CYS A 19 21.36 0.21 -22.17
N SER A 20 21.81 -0.86 -21.51
CA SER A 20 22.74 -1.83 -22.10
C SER A 20 22.06 -2.95 -22.93
N SER A 21 20.74 -2.88 -23.12
CA SER A 21 19.94 -3.88 -23.85
C SER A 21 20.12 -5.35 -23.38
N CYS A 22 20.45 -5.57 -22.11
CA CYS A 22 20.74 -6.91 -21.55
C CYS A 22 19.50 -7.80 -21.29
N SER A 23 18.28 -7.28 -21.44
CA SER A 23 17.00 -8.00 -21.27
C SER A 23 16.68 -8.51 -19.84
N ILE A 24 17.42 -8.10 -18.82
CA ILE A 24 17.13 -8.49 -17.42
C ILE A 24 15.76 -7.94 -16.98
N CYS A 25 15.49 -6.66 -17.25
CA CYS A 25 14.26 -5.99 -16.83
C CYS A 25 13.00 -6.58 -17.50
N SER A 26 13.04 -6.93 -18.78
CA SER A 26 11.93 -7.60 -19.47
C SER A 26 11.69 -9.00 -18.91
N THR A 27 12.77 -9.75 -18.64
CA THR A 27 12.68 -11.10 -18.07
C THR A 27 12.08 -11.08 -16.66
N LEU A 28 12.47 -10.11 -15.83
CA LEU A 28 12.01 -10.00 -14.44
C LEU A 28 10.62 -9.39 -14.28
N CYS A 29 10.09 -8.67 -15.28
CA CYS A 29 8.81 -7.97 -15.17
C CYS A 29 7.61 -8.93 -15.05
N PRO A 30 6.95 -9.06 -13.88
CA PRO A 30 5.83 -10.01 -13.69
C PRO A 30 4.57 -9.63 -14.48
N PHE A 31 4.52 -8.42 -15.05
CA PHE A 31 3.38 -7.90 -15.79
C PHE A 31 3.65 -7.75 -17.28
N GLU A 32 4.82 -8.22 -17.74
CA GLU A 32 5.25 -8.10 -19.13
C GLU A 32 5.20 -6.66 -19.70
N ALA A 33 5.28 -5.66 -18.83
CA ALA A 33 5.23 -4.25 -19.20
C ALA A 33 6.49 -3.80 -19.95
N ILE A 34 7.59 -4.54 -19.83
CA ILE A 34 8.84 -4.21 -20.50
C ILE A 34 9.04 -5.16 -21.68
N LYS A 35 9.10 -4.61 -22.88
CA LYS A 35 9.26 -5.34 -24.14
C LYS A 35 10.60 -5.01 -24.79
N ARG A 36 11.02 -5.89 -25.69
CA ARG A 36 12.23 -5.72 -26.49
C ARG A 36 11.84 -5.62 -27.95
N ASP A 37 12.29 -4.57 -28.59
CA ASP A 37 12.17 -4.39 -30.02
C ASP A 37 13.08 -5.39 -30.74
N THR A 38 12.53 -6.12 -31.70
CA THR A 38 13.23 -7.22 -32.38
C THR A 38 14.25 -6.74 -33.41
N GLU A 39 14.13 -5.52 -33.91
CA GLU A 39 14.98 -4.96 -34.97
C GLU A 39 16.16 -4.20 -34.36
N THR A 40 15.88 -3.30 -33.42
CA THR A 40 16.86 -2.44 -32.77
C THR A 40 17.49 -3.10 -31.53
N GLY A 41 16.85 -4.13 -30.98
CA GLY A 41 17.23 -4.75 -29.73
C GLY A 41 16.98 -3.89 -28.48
N LYS A 42 16.44 -2.67 -28.65
CA LYS A 42 16.15 -1.73 -27.57
C LYS A 42 15.00 -2.23 -26.69
N THR A 43 15.03 -1.83 -25.44
CA THR A 43 13.99 -2.16 -24.46
C THR A 43 13.09 -0.95 -24.23
N PHE A 44 11.77 -1.14 -24.24
CA PHE A 44 10.79 -0.10 -23.98
C PHE A 44 9.75 -0.53 -22.94
N LEU A 45 9.11 0.44 -22.31
CA LEU A 45 8.10 0.24 -21.26
C LEU A 45 6.71 0.60 -21.78
N GLU A 46 5.80 -0.36 -21.74
CA GLU A 46 4.35 -0.15 -21.90
C GLU A 46 3.77 0.26 -20.54
N ILE A 47 3.71 1.57 -20.28
CA ILE A 47 3.36 2.13 -18.97
C ILE A 47 1.99 1.63 -18.46
N GLU A 48 1.02 1.43 -19.34
CA GLU A 48 -0.33 0.92 -19.03
C GLU A 48 -0.32 -0.42 -18.29
N LYS A 49 0.65 -1.29 -18.59
CA LYS A 49 0.80 -2.60 -17.91
C LYS A 49 1.64 -2.51 -16.64
N CYS A 50 2.33 -1.40 -16.41
CA CYS A 50 3.23 -1.22 -15.29
C CYS A 50 2.45 -1.09 -13.98
N GLN A 51 2.73 -1.97 -13.03
CA GLN A 51 2.19 -1.93 -11.68
C GLN A 51 3.17 -1.29 -10.68
N VAL A 52 4.24 -0.65 -11.19
CA VAL A 52 5.23 0.10 -10.39
C VAL A 52 5.84 -0.74 -9.26
N CYS A 53 6.07 -2.03 -9.51
CA CYS A 53 6.57 -2.94 -8.47
C CYS A 53 8.01 -2.60 -8.05
N GLY A 54 8.81 -2.01 -8.95
CA GLY A 54 10.19 -1.55 -8.71
C GLY A 54 11.28 -2.61 -8.92
N ILE A 55 10.93 -3.85 -9.31
CA ILE A 55 11.92 -4.93 -9.53
C ILE A 55 12.89 -4.57 -10.67
N CYS A 56 12.38 -4.05 -11.80
CA CYS A 56 13.24 -3.67 -12.92
C CYS A 56 14.24 -2.58 -12.53
N TYR A 57 13.81 -1.62 -11.71
CA TYR A 57 14.64 -0.55 -11.17
C TYR A 57 15.79 -1.11 -10.31
N SER A 58 15.47 -2.00 -9.36
CA SER A 58 16.48 -2.55 -8.45
C SER A 58 17.50 -3.45 -9.11
N ASP A 59 17.11 -4.13 -10.19
CA ASP A 59 17.92 -5.16 -10.85
C ASP A 59 18.55 -4.68 -12.16
N CYS A 60 18.41 -3.40 -12.52
CA CYS A 60 19.07 -2.84 -13.70
C CYS A 60 20.57 -2.64 -13.43
N PRO A 61 21.49 -3.44 -14.03
CA PRO A 61 22.92 -3.30 -13.77
C PRO A 61 23.47 -1.99 -14.32
N ALA A 62 22.86 -1.44 -15.38
CA ALA A 62 23.26 -0.19 -16.00
C ALA A 62 22.64 1.04 -15.30
N LYS A 63 21.79 0.85 -14.27
CA LYS A 63 21.05 1.91 -13.58
C LYS A 63 20.28 2.84 -14.54
N ALA A 64 19.81 2.26 -15.65
CA ALA A 64 19.12 2.96 -16.73
C ALA A 64 17.62 3.14 -16.47
N ILE A 65 17.10 2.68 -15.34
CA ILE A 65 15.68 2.77 -15.01
C ILE A 65 15.54 3.77 -13.88
N ASN A 66 14.66 4.74 -14.05
CA ASN A 66 14.27 5.71 -13.03
C ASN A 66 12.91 5.32 -12.47
N ILE A 67 12.70 5.58 -11.18
CA ILE A 67 11.41 5.41 -10.51
C ILE A 67 11.17 6.60 -9.58
N ILE A 68 9.92 7.07 -9.50
CA ILE A 68 9.57 8.20 -8.62
C ILE A 68 9.47 7.75 -7.16
N TYR A 69 8.92 6.57 -6.93
CA TYR A 69 8.63 6.09 -5.58
C TYR A 69 9.72 5.17 -5.05
N TYR A 70 10.24 5.50 -3.86
CA TYR A 70 11.23 4.68 -3.16
C TYR A 70 12.49 4.43 -4.00
N ASP A 71 12.98 5.47 -4.67
CA ASP A 71 14.30 5.46 -5.29
C ASP A 71 15.41 5.41 -4.24
N MET A 72 16.65 5.21 -4.69
CA MET A 72 17.82 5.13 -3.81
C MET A 72 17.98 6.38 -2.93
N ASP A 73 17.71 7.56 -3.47
CA ASP A 73 17.91 8.83 -2.76
C ASP A 73 16.88 9.01 -1.63
N SER A 74 15.59 8.78 -1.91
CA SER A 74 14.53 8.85 -0.91
C SER A 74 14.70 7.78 0.17
N LEU A 75 15.08 6.55 -0.21
CA LEU A 75 15.37 5.48 0.75
C LEU A 75 16.57 5.84 1.65
N THR A 76 17.63 6.41 1.08
CA THR A 76 18.80 6.83 1.84
C THR A 76 18.46 7.95 2.81
N LYS A 77 17.74 8.98 2.36
CA LYS A 77 17.27 10.09 3.21
C LYS A 77 16.42 9.58 4.37
N TYR A 78 15.47 8.69 4.07
CA TYR A 78 14.64 8.03 5.08
C TYR A 78 15.51 7.31 6.12
N LEU A 79 16.46 6.48 5.69
CA LEU A 79 17.32 5.72 6.62
C LEU A 79 18.14 6.63 7.53
N VAL A 80 18.67 7.74 7.00
CA VAL A 80 19.46 8.71 7.78
C VAL A 80 18.60 9.34 8.86
N ARG A 81 17.42 9.85 8.47
CA ARG A 81 16.44 10.46 9.39
C ARG A 81 15.97 9.46 10.44
N ALA A 82 15.51 8.29 10.00
CA ALA A 82 14.91 7.30 10.89
C ALA A 82 15.94 6.71 11.87
N LYS A 83 17.22 6.59 11.49
CA LYS A 83 18.25 6.18 12.44
C LYS A 83 18.42 7.17 13.60
N GLN A 84 18.29 8.47 13.32
CA GLN A 84 18.35 9.51 14.35
C GLN A 84 17.09 9.52 15.22
N GLU A 85 15.93 9.32 14.61
CA GLU A 85 14.63 9.34 15.29
C GLU A 85 14.43 8.14 16.23
N TYR A 86 14.72 6.93 15.76
CA TYR A 86 14.48 5.69 16.52
C TYR A 86 15.65 5.33 17.46
N GLU A 87 16.84 5.92 17.24
CA GLU A 87 18.04 5.67 18.05
C GLU A 87 18.32 4.16 18.25
N CYS A 88 18.32 3.40 17.16
CA CYS A 88 18.64 1.96 17.18
C CYS A 88 19.43 1.50 15.95
N ASP A 89 19.94 0.27 16.05
CA ASP A 89 20.79 -0.36 15.03
C ASP A 89 20.10 -1.55 14.35
N GLU A 90 18.79 -1.70 14.52
CA GLU A 90 17.98 -2.76 13.92
C GLU A 90 17.01 -2.16 12.92
N LEU A 91 17.02 -2.67 11.69
CA LEU A 91 16.15 -2.22 10.60
C LEU A 91 15.18 -3.34 10.24
N VAL A 92 13.89 -3.06 10.16
CA VAL A 92 12.89 -4.00 9.66
C VAL A 92 12.29 -3.43 8.36
N ILE A 93 12.59 -4.07 7.24
CA ILE A 93 12.04 -3.74 5.92
C ILE A 93 10.83 -4.63 5.65
N MET A 94 9.65 -4.04 5.49
CA MET A 94 8.38 -4.76 5.45
C MET A 94 7.65 -4.54 4.12
N CYS A 95 7.21 -5.63 3.50
CA CYS A 95 6.27 -5.56 2.41
C CYS A 95 4.89 -5.12 2.94
N LYS A 96 4.36 -4.00 2.44
CA LYS A 96 3.03 -3.47 2.78
C LYS A 96 1.90 -4.50 2.66
N GLY A 97 2.04 -5.45 1.72
CA GLY A 97 1.04 -6.50 1.56
C GLY A 97 0.94 -7.46 2.74
N SER A 98 2.02 -7.70 3.47
CA SER A 98 2.10 -8.71 4.53
C SER A 98 2.53 -8.14 5.89
N ALA A 99 2.70 -6.83 6.01
CA ALA A 99 3.16 -6.18 7.22
C ALA A 99 2.06 -6.25 8.29
N PRO A 100 2.32 -6.87 9.46
CA PRO A 100 1.48 -6.69 10.62
C PRO A 100 1.84 -5.38 11.36
N ASP A 101 1.14 -5.12 12.45
CA ASP A 101 1.49 -4.15 13.47
C ASP A 101 2.83 -4.49 14.17
N PHE A 102 3.31 -3.60 15.04
CA PHE A 102 4.60 -3.76 15.70
C PHE A 102 4.62 -4.94 16.69
N ALA A 103 3.49 -5.29 17.31
CA ALA A 103 3.39 -6.48 18.15
C ALA A 103 3.56 -7.77 17.32
N GLY A 104 3.01 -7.80 16.10
CA GLY A 104 3.21 -8.86 15.14
C GLY A 104 4.66 -8.97 14.68
N ILE A 105 5.36 -7.84 14.48
CA ILE A 105 6.79 -7.82 14.18
C ILE A 105 7.62 -8.38 15.34
N GLU A 106 7.32 -8.00 16.58
CA GLU A 106 7.97 -8.56 17.76
C GLU A 106 7.78 -10.08 17.82
N LYS A 107 6.55 -10.58 17.63
CA LYS A 107 6.27 -12.02 17.61
C LYS A 107 7.01 -12.74 16.48
N LEU A 108 7.14 -12.11 15.31
CA LEU A 108 7.80 -12.70 14.15
C LEU A 108 9.30 -12.74 14.30
N PHE A 109 9.96 -11.65 14.71
CA PHE A 109 11.42 -11.53 14.70
C PHE A 109 12.08 -11.51 16.08
N GLY A 110 11.31 -11.37 17.16
CA GLY A 110 11.84 -11.19 18.51
C GLY A 110 12.48 -9.83 18.73
N VAL A 111 12.06 -8.81 17.97
CA VAL A 111 12.61 -7.46 18.00
C VAL A 111 11.59 -6.45 18.51
N THR A 112 11.99 -5.65 19.50
CA THR A 112 11.11 -4.67 20.16
C THR A 112 11.45 -3.22 19.82
N LYS A 113 12.71 -2.93 19.47
CA LYS A 113 13.16 -1.58 19.12
C LYS A 113 13.86 -1.60 17.77
N PHE A 114 13.20 -1.08 16.74
CA PHE A 114 13.70 -1.14 15.36
C PHE A 114 13.25 0.08 14.55
N ILE A 115 13.95 0.33 13.44
CA ILE A 115 13.57 1.28 12.39
C ILE A 115 12.58 0.58 11.44
N PRO A 116 11.33 1.06 11.28
CA PRO A 116 10.31 0.41 10.46
C PRO A 116 10.26 0.98 9.03
N LEU A 117 10.82 0.27 8.05
CA LEU A 117 10.72 0.66 6.64
C LEU A 117 9.62 -0.13 5.92
N SER A 118 8.42 0.44 5.81
CA SER A 118 7.31 -0.16 5.06
C SER A 118 7.33 0.30 3.60
N ILE A 119 7.29 -0.66 2.67
CA ILE A 119 7.40 -0.42 1.22
C ILE A 119 6.39 -1.27 0.44
N PRO A 120 5.95 -0.85 -0.77
CA PRO A 120 4.97 -1.62 -1.52
C PRO A 120 5.42 -3.05 -1.86
N CYS A 121 6.73 -3.26 -2.05
CA CYS A 121 7.32 -4.56 -2.36
C CYS A 121 8.77 -4.64 -1.89
N VAL A 122 9.15 -5.67 -1.14
CA VAL A 122 10.57 -5.93 -0.83
C VAL A 122 11.42 -6.26 -2.06
N GLY A 123 10.79 -6.68 -3.16
CA GLY A 123 11.46 -6.95 -4.43
C GLY A 123 12.08 -5.71 -5.09
N ARG A 124 11.67 -4.50 -4.69
CA ARG A 124 12.23 -3.23 -5.20
C ARG A 124 13.51 -2.78 -4.50
N ILE A 125 13.90 -3.45 -3.42
CA ILE A 125 15.07 -3.05 -2.66
C ILE A 125 16.29 -3.65 -3.34
N SER A 126 17.19 -2.78 -3.77
CA SER A 126 18.49 -3.17 -4.30
C SER A 126 19.44 -3.53 -3.15
N GLU A 127 20.46 -4.32 -3.48
CA GLU A 127 21.56 -4.69 -2.59
C GLU A 127 22.25 -3.45 -2.00
N GLU A 128 22.27 -2.36 -2.77
CA GLU A 128 22.85 -1.08 -2.40
C GLU A 128 22.20 -0.47 -1.14
N VAL A 129 20.88 -0.61 -0.97
CA VAL A 129 20.17 -0.13 0.23
C VAL A 129 20.62 -0.88 1.48
N PHE A 130 20.76 -2.20 1.38
CA PHE A 130 21.24 -3.03 2.48
C PHE A 130 22.68 -2.68 2.88
N LEU A 131 23.56 -2.55 1.88
CA LEU A 131 24.95 -2.16 2.12
C LEU A 131 25.05 -0.75 2.72
N LYS A 132 24.25 0.19 2.24
CA LYS A 132 24.18 1.55 2.79
C LYS A 132 23.76 1.53 4.26
N ALA A 133 22.71 0.77 4.60
CA ALA A 133 22.25 0.62 5.98
C ALA A 133 23.35 0.07 6.89
N ILE A 134 24.08 -0.96 6.45
CA ILE A 134 25.20 -1.54 7.21
C ILE A 134 26.32 -0.52 7.42
N VAL A 135 26.73 0.20 6.36
CA VAL A 135 27.75 1.27 6.45
C VAL A 135 27.32 2.39 7.40
N MET A 136 26.02 2.66 7.52
CA MET A 136 25.45 3.60 8.48
C MET A 136 25.40 3.06 9.93
N GLY A 137 25.90 1.85 10.19
CA GLY A 137 25.95 1.25 11.51
C GLY A 137 24.71 0.43 11.89
N ILE A 138 23.84 0.07 10.94
CA ILE A 138 22.80 -0.94 11.19
C ILE A 138 23.48 -2.30 11.35
N LYS A 139 23.24 -2.96 12.47
CA LYS A 139 23.87 -4.24 12.85
C LYS A 139 23.08 -5.45 12.37
N ARG A 140 21.75 -5.34 12.37
CA ARG A 140 20.84 -6.40 11.91
C ARG A 140 19.74 -5.82 11.04
N ILE A 141 19.47 -6.52 9.94
CA ILE A 141 18.39 -6.18 9.03
C ILE A 141 17.42 -7.34 8.96
N TYR A 142 16.15 -7.07 9.21
CA TYR A 142 15.06 -8.02 9.07
C TYR A 142 14.26 -7.65 7.83
N VAL A 143 13.90 -8.64 7.02
CA VAL A 143 13.10 -8.45 5.82
C VAL A 143 11.85 -9.32 5.92
N LEU A 144 10.69 -8.67 5.91
CA LEU A 144 9.40 -9.34 5.90
C LEU A 144 8.81 -9.33 4.50
N ALA A 145 8.83 -10.49 3.85
CA ALA A 145 8.26 -10.70 2.53
C ALA A 145 6.86 -11.33 2.61
N CYS A 146 6.10 -11.24 1.52
CA CYS A 146 4.85 -12.00 1.37
C CYS A 146 5.14 -13.50 1.26
N ASP A 147 4.21 -14.34 1.75
CA ASP A 147 4.09 -15.73 1.29
C ASP A 147 3.95 -15.81 -0.23
N GLU A 148 4.42 -16.90 -0.85
CA GLU A 148 4.52 -17.01 -2.32
C GLU A 148 3.15 -16.89 -2.98
N ASP A 149 2.20 -17.74 -2.58
CA ASP A 149 0.83 -17.73 -3.11
C ASP A 149 0.05 -16.47 -2.71
N TYR A 150 0.60 -15.63 -1.83
CA TYR A 150 0.01 -14.38 -1.36
C TYR A 150 0.60 -13.14 -2.06
N CYS A 151 1.76 -13.27 -2.73
CA CYS A 151 2.51 -12.13 -3.25
C CYS A 151 1.73 -11.39 -4.35
N ARG A 152 1.31 -10.15 -4.07
CA ARG A 152 0.57 -9.33 -5.04
C ARG A 152 1.36 -8.99 -6.31
N PHE A 153 2.69 -8.91 -6.20
CA PHE A 153 3.57 -8.67 -7.35
C PHE A 153 4.20 -9.95 -7.90
N ASP A 154 3.69 -11.12 -7.52
CA ASP A 154 4.02 -12.47 -8.00
C ASP A 154 5.47 -12.92 -7.70
N ARG A 155 6.47 -12.14 -8.14
CA ARG A 155 7.90 -12.52 -8.08
C ARG A 155 8.72 -11.79 -7.01
N GLY A 156 8.16 -10.77 -6.37
CA GLY A 156 8.88 -9.92 -5.40
C GLY A 156 9.57 -10.71 -4.28
N SER A 157 8.82 -11.56 -3.58
CA SER A 157 9.35 -12.35 -2.46
C SER A 157 10.43 -13.34 -2.89
N GLN A 158 10.31 -13.93 -4.08
CA GLN A 158 11.31 -14.87 -4.60
C GLN A 158 12.63 -14.20 -4.94
N ILE A 159 12.55 -13.04 -5.59
CA ILE A 159 13.73 -12.26 -5.97
C ILE A 159 14.46 -11.82 -4.69
N THR A 160 13.74 -11.25 -3.72
CA THR A 160 14.32 -10.84 -2.44
C THR A 160 15.00 -11.99 -1.71
N LYS A 161 14.41 -13.20 -1.67
CA LYS A 161 15.04 -14.38 -1.06
C LYS A 161 16.42 -14.70 -1.67
N ARG A 162 16.52 -14.65 -3.00
CA ARG A 162 17.79 -14.90 -3.72
C ARG A 162 18.82 -13.81 -3.44
N LYS A 163 18.41 -12.54 -3.46
CA LYS A 163 19.26 -11.39 -3.13
C LYS A 163 19.86 -11.50 -1.73
N ILE A 164 19.03 -11.79 -0.74
CA ILE A 164 19.46 -11.91 0.67
C ILE A 164 20.42 -13.07 0.87
N LEU A 165 20.16 -14.23 0.23
CA LEU A 165 21.08 -15.36 0.28
C LEU A 165 22.47 -14.97 -0.26
N ALA A 166 22.52 -14.37 -1.46
CA ALA A 166 23.77 -13.93 -2.06
C ALA A 166 24.48 -12.86 -1.21
N LEU A 167 23.73 -11.91 -0.67
CA LEU A 167 24.26 -10.82 0.12
C LEU A 167 24.81 -11.28 1.47
N ASN A 168 24.15 -12.20 2.18
CA ASN A 168 24.69 -12.78 3.41
C ASN A 168 26.00 -13.54 3.17
N LEU A 169 26.13 -14.25 2.05
CA LEU A 169 27.39 -14.91 1.67
C LEU A 169 28.51 -13.89 1.44
N LEU A 170 28.20 -12.78 0.78
CA LEU A 170 29.16 -11.68 0.58
C LEU A 170 29.56 -11.02 1.90
N LEU A 171 28.59 -10.75 2.78
CA LEU A 171 28.82 -10.10 4.08
C LEU A 171 29.69 -10.96 5.00
N ASP A 172 29.50 -12.27 4.99
CA ASP A 172 30.34 -13.22 5.73
C ASP A 172 31.79 -13.17 5.23
N GLN A 173 32.00 -13.19 3.91
CA GLN A 173 33.33 -13.07 3.30
C GLN A 173 34.02 -11.73 3.62
N LEU A 174 33.24 -10.66 3.78
CA LEU A 174 33.73 -9.34 4.17
C LEU A 174 33.92 -9.17 5.69
N GLY A 175 33.62 -10.20 6.50
CA GLY A 175 33.82 -10.19 7.94
C GLY A 175 32.70 -9.51 8.75
N TYR A 176 31.55 -9.22 8.15
CA TYR A 176 30.37 -8.70 8.86
C TYR A 176 29.59 -9.80 9.60
N GLY A 177 29.87 -11.07 9.29
CA GLY A 177 29.30 -12.25 9.93
C GLY A 177 28.21 -12.93 9.11
N THR A 178 27.78 -14.09 9.59
CA THR A 178 26.71 -14.88 8.99
C THR A 178 25.34 -14.34 9.39
N GLU A 179 24.40 -14.32 8.44
CA GLU A 179 22.98 -13.97 8.69
C GLU A 179 22.71 -12.56 9.22
N VAL A 180 23.53 -11.57 8.82
CA VAL A 180 23.28 -10.13 9.07
C VAL A 180 21.88 -9.71 8.63
N ILE A 181 21.38 -10.32 7.55
CA ILE A 181 20.06 -10.08 6.99
C ILE A 181 19.19 -11.32 7.18
N THR A 182 18.12 -11.20 7.97
CA THR A 182 17.17 -12.29 8.22
C THR A 182 15.88 -12.06 7.43
N LEU A 183 15.50 -13.02 6.59
CA LEU A 183 14.22 -13.00 5.86
C LEU A 183 13.19 -13.91 6.54
N LYS A 184 12.01 -13.37 6.84
CA LYS A 184 10.80 -14.15 7.15
C LYS A 184 9.68 -13.82 6.17
N ARG A 185 8.65 -14.66 6.19
CA ARG A 185 7.44 -14.47 5.38
C ARG A 185 6.22 -14.39 6.27
N ASN A 186 5.22 -13.66 5.77
CA ASN A 186 3.92 -13.54 6.38
C ASN A 186 2.85 -13.32 5.31
N SER A 187 1.59 -13.45 5.70
CA SER A 187 0.44 -13.02 4.94
C SER A 187 -0.65 -12.55 5.89
N LEU A 188 -1.34 -11.45 5.56
CA LEU A 188 -2.47 -10.99 6.36
C LEU A 188 -3.66 -11.91 6.12
N LYS A 189 -4.28 -12.36 7.21
CA LYS A 189 -5.38 -13.32 7.18
C LYS A 189 -6.56 -12.80 7.98
N VAL A 190 -7.74 -13.17 7.51
CA VAL A 190 -8.97 -12.91 8.25
C VAL A 190 -9.07 -13.83 9.45
N LYS A 191 -9.54 -13.29 10.57
CA LYS A 191 -9.88 -14.02 11.79
C LYS A 191 -11.38 -13.88 12.04
N VAL A 192 -11.99 -14.96 12.54
CA VAL A 192 -13.43 -15.01 12.86
C VAL A 192 -13.61 -15.18 14.36
N ASP A 193 -14.42 -14.31 14.95
CA ASP A 193 -15.05 -14.56 16.23
C ASP A 193 -16.32 -15.40 16.02
N LYS A 194 -16.27 -16.66 16.47
CA LYS A 194 -17.36 -17.60 16.26
C LYS A 194 -18.58 -17.32 17.14
N ASP A 195 -18.39 -16.63 18.27
CA ASP A 195 -19.46 -16.32 19.21
C ASP A 195 -20.30 -15.13 18.73
N LEU A 196 -19.68 -14.21 17.99
CA LEU A 196 -20.37 -13.09 17.35
C LEU A 196 -20.97 -13.45 15.98
N CYS A 197 -20.48 -14.50 15.32
CA CYS A 197 -20.88 -14.82 13.95
C CYS A 197 -22.35 -15.29 13.87
N ILE A 198 -23.20 -14.50 13.19
CA ILE A 198 -24.61 -14.82 12.96
C ILE A 198 -24.87 -15.68 11.70
N ALA A 199 -23.82 -16.22 11.07
CA ALA A 199 -23.92 -17.08 9.89
C ALA A 199 -24.72 -16.50 8.70
N CYS A 200 -24.70 -15.16 8.49
CA CYS A 200 -25.50 -14.51 7.43
C CYS A 200 -25.02 -14.78 5.99
N GLY A 201 -23.77 -15.24 5.81
CA GLY A 201 -23.21 -15.57 4.50
C GLY A 201 -22.66 -14.40 3.67
N ASN A 202 -22.72 -13.15 4.14
CA ASN A 202 -22.20 -11.99 3.38
C ASN A 202 -20.72 -12.17 2.97
N CYS A 203 -19.88 -12.62 3.90
CA CYS A 203 -18.46 -12.87 3.64
C CYS A 203 -18.22 -13.99 2.62
N VAL A 204 -19.15 -14.94 2.47
CA VAL A 204 -19.12 -15.97 1.42
C VAL A 204 -19.50 -15.35 0.08
N PHE A 205 -20.62 -14.61 0.04
CA PHE A 205 -21.14 -14.00 -1.18
C PHE A 205 -20.18 -12.97 -1.81
N TYR A 206 -19.51 -12.15 -0.99
CA TYR A 206 -18.66 -11.06 -1.49
C TYR A 206 -17.18 -11.42 -1.61
N CYS A 207 -16.73 -12.62 -1.19
CA CYS A 207 -15.31 -12.96 -1.26
C CYS A 207 -14.87 -13.19 -2.72
N PRO A 208 -13.95 -12.39 -3.29
CA PRO A 208 -13.51 -12.57 -4.67
C PRO A 208 -12.52 -13.74 -4.84
N TYR A 209 -12.23 -14.46 -3.77
CA TYR A 209 -11.25 -15.55 -3.72
C TYR A 209 -11.87 -16.87 -3.30
N ASP A 210 -13.20 -16.93 -3.14
CA ASP A 210 -13.93 -18.10 -2.63
C ASP A 210 -13.33 -18.66 -1.32
N ALA A 211 -12.73 -17.77 -0.52
CA ALA A 211 -11.99 -18.17 0.67
C ALA A 211 -12.92 -18.45 1.85
N ALA A 212 -14.18 -18.03 1.82
CA ALA A 212 -15.13 -18.20 2.92
C ALA A 212 -16.14 -19.30 2.60
N LYS A 213 -16.48 -20.13 3.61
CA LYS A 213 -17.48 -21.19 3.49
C LYS A 213 -18.45 -21.15 4.67
N LEU A 214 -19.74 -21.32 4.37
CA LEU A 214 -20.78 -21.36 5.39
C LEU A 214 -20.93 -22.79 5.91
N ASP A 215 -20.46 -23.04 7.14
CA ASP A 215 -20.58 -24.34 7.78
C ASP A 215 -21.93 -24.45 8.51
N SER A 216 -23.04 -24.48 7.77
CA SER A 216 -24.37 -24.52 8.37
C SER A 216 -24.74 -25.92 8.91
N PRO A 217 -25.19 -26.05 10.18
CA PRO A 217 -25.32 -25.00 11.19
C PRO A 217 -23.98 -24.63 11.83
N GLY A 218 -23.62 -23.34 11.86
CA GLY A 218 -22.35 -22.90 12.42
C GLY A 218 -21.81 -21.59 11.85
N ALA A 219 -20.77 -21.07 12.51
CA ALA A 219 -20.04 -19.89 12.05
C ALA A 219 -19.33 -20.14 10.72
N VAL A 220 -19.07 -19.08 9.96
CA VAL A 220 -18.28 -19.17 8.72
C VAL A 220 -16.85 -19.67 9.01
N SER A 221 -16.30 -20.49 8.12
CA SER A 221 -14.88 -20.84 8.08
C SER A 221 -14.18 -20.22 6.88
N PHE A 222 -12.85 -20.05 6.98
CA PHE A 222 -12.04 -19.52 5.89
C PHE A 222 -10.91 -20.46 5.51
N ASP A 223 -10.76 -20.70 4.21
CA ASP A 223 -9.54 -21.22 3.62
C ASP A 223 -8.49 -20.11 3.58
N LEU A 224 -7.60 -20.13 4.57
CA LEU A 224 -6.56 -19.13 4.73
C LEU A 224 -5.51 -19.20 3.62
N SER A 225 -5.42 -20.29 2.85
CA SER A 225 -4.53 -20.35 1.68
C SER A 225 -5.04 -19.49 0.52
N ALA A 226 -6.37 -19.47 0.31
CA ALA A 226 -7.04 -18.64 -0.68
C ALA A 226 -7.15 -17.17 -0.25
N CYS A 227 -7.26 -16.91 1.06
CA CYS A 227 -7.40 -15.55 1.61
C CYS A 227 -6.21 -14.63 1.25
N LYS A 228 -6.50 -13.50 0.58
CA LYS A 228 -5.52 -12.45 0.23
C LYS A 228 -5.57 -11.21 1.13
N GLY A 229 -6.20 -11.31 2.31
CA GLY A 229 -6.15 -10.26 3.35
C GLY A 229 -6.76 -8.91 2.96
N CYS A 230 -7.76 -8.89 2.07
CA CYS A 230 -8.27 -7.63 1.51
C CYS A 230 -9.19 -6.83 2.44
N GLY A 231 -9.81 -7.49 3.43
CA GLY A 231 -10.69 -6.83 4.39
C GLY A 231 -12.14 -6.59 3.94
N LEU A 232 -12.54 -6.97 2.73
CA LEU A 232 -13.92 -6.80 2.26
C LEU A 232 -14.96 -7.52 3.15
N CYS A 233 -14.62 -8.73 3.61
CA CYS A 233 -15.49 -9.47 4.51
C CYS A 233 -15.67 -8.77 5.88
N VAL A 234 -14.63 -8.09 6.36
CA VAL A 234 -14.67 -7.28 7.59
C VAL A 234 -15.64 -6.12 7.40
N ALA A 235 -15.51 -5.39 6.30
CA ALA A 235 -16.37 -4.25 5.97
C ALA A 235 -17.87 -4.62 5.82
N MET A 236 -18.16 -5.84 5.35
CA MET A 236 -19.52 -6.30 5.08
C MET A 236 -20.13 -7.14 6.21
N CYS A 237 -19.43 -7.32 7.33
CA CYS A 237 -19.90 -8.14 8.45
C CYS A 237 -20.86 -7.34 9.34
N PRO A 238 -22.18 -7.62 9.33
CA PRO A 238 -23.14 -6.88 10.15
C PRO A 238 -22.99 -7.16 11.66
N ALA A 239 -22.34 -8.27 12.01
CA ALA A 239 -22.12 -8.68 13.40
C ALA A 239 -20.75 -8.27 13.96
N LEU A 240 -19.91 -7.60 13.15
CA LEU A 240 -18.55 -7.20 13.52
C LEU A 240 -17.70 -8.40 14.04
N ALA A 241 -17.96 -9.59 13.51
CA ALA A 241 -17.36 -10.85 13.94
C ALA A 241 -16.04 -11.17 13.20
N LEU A 242 -15.57 -10.28 12.33
CA LEU A 242 -14.43 -10.51 11.44
C LEU A 242 -13.38 -9.42 11.62
N ASP A 243 -12.11 -9.81 11.57
CA ASP A 243 -10.96 -8.92 11.67
C ASP A 243 -9.82 -9.36 10.74
N LEU A 244 -8.86 -8.49 10.43
CA LEU A 244 -7.60 -8.83 9.77
C LEU A 244 -6.50 -8.95 10.83
N GLU A 245 -6.01 -10.16 11.05
CA GLU A 245 -5.10 -10.48 12.14
C GLU A 245 -3.84 -9.61 12.12
N ASN A 246 -3.65 -8.85 13.20
CA ASN A 246 -2.52 -7.95 13.44
C ASN A 246 -2.30 -6.93 12.31
N TRP A 247 -3.33 -6.50 11.58
CA TRP A 247 -3.15 -5.50 10.52
C TRP A 247 -3.05 -4.07 11.08
N GLU A 248 -3.92 -3.69 12.03
CA GLU A 248 -3.93 -2.36 12.61
C GLU A 248 -3.43 -2.38 14.06
N GLU A 249 -2.53 -1.46 14.39
CA GLU A 249 -2.10 -1.23 15.78
C GLU A 249 -3.23 -0.66 16.64
N GLU A 250 -4.08 0.17 16.03
CA GLU A 250 -5.27 0.77 16.63
C GLU A 250 -6.45 0.61 15.66
N SER A 251 -7.67 0.40 16.17
CA SER A 251 -8.86 0.34 15.29
C SER A 251 -9.04 1.62 14.46
N ILE A 252 -9.64 1.51 13.27
CA ILE A 252 -9.98 2.68 12.42
C ILE A 252 -10.69 3.78 13.22
N SER A 253 -11.67 3.45 14.07
CA SER A 253 -12.39 4.43 14.91
C SER A 253 -11.47 5.22 15.86
N THR A 254 -10.50 4.54 16.47
CA THR A 254 -9.48 5.15 17.34
C THR A 254 -8.57 6.05 16.52
N LEU A 255 -8.10 5.56 15.38
CA LEU A 255 -7.23 6.30 14.47
C LEU A 255 -7.90 7.58 13.95
N ILE A 256 -9.17 7.51 13.54
CA ILE A 256 -9.97 8.69 13.16
C ILE A 256 -9.94 9.73 14.28
N SER A 257 -10.23 9.31 15.52
CA SER A 257 -10.30 10.22 16.67
C SER A 257 -8.95 10.91 16.94
N LYS A 258 -7.85 10.16 16.86
CA LYS A 258 -6.48 10.65 17.04
C LYS A 258 -6.11 11.67 15.98
N LEU A 259 -6.25 11.31 14.69
CA LEU A 259 -5.90 12.16 13.56
C LEU A 259 -6.65 13.50 13.60
N LEU A 260 -7.95 13.47 13.92
CA LEU A 260 -8.78 14.68 13.95
C LEU A 260 -8.40 15.68 15.05
N SER A 261 -7.77 15.22 16.13
CA SER A 261 -7.32 16.10 17.21
C SER A 261 -6.16 17.02 16.79
N GLU A 262 -5.43 16.64 15.74
CA GLU A 262 -4.24 17.33 15.23
C GLU A 262 -4.52 18.15 13.96
N MET A 263 -5.75 18.09 13.44
CA MET A 263 -6.13 18.71 12.17
C MET A 263 -6.76 20.09 12.36
N LYS A 264 -6.40 21.02 11.46
CA LYS A 264 -7.08 22.30 11.30
C LYS A 264 -8.24 22.18 10.29
N PRO A 265 -9.36 22.87 10.51
CA PRO A 265 -10.42 22.95 9.51
C PRO A 265 -9.99 23.64 8.20
N PRO A 266 -10.58 23.30 7.04
CA PRO A 266 -11.53 22.21 6.84
C PRO A 266 -10.84 20.83 6.95
N LYS A 267 -11.33 19.95 7.81
CA LYS A 267 -10.70 18.65 8.09
C LYS A 267 -11.03 17.67 6.97
N ILE A 268 -10.01 17.22 6.24
CA ILE A 268 -10.13 16.25 5.15
C ILE A 268 -9.50 14.93 5.56
N LEU A 269 -10.31 13.87 5.59
CA LEU A 269 -9.84 12.51 5.86
C LEU A 269 -9.78 11.72 4.54
N VAL A 270 -8.65 11.08 4.29
CA VAL A 270 -8.43 10.33 3.05
C VAL A 270 -8.20 8.85 3.36
N PHE A 271 -9.09 7.98 2.86
CA PHE A 271 -8.89 6.53 2.87
C PHE A 271 -8.14 6.11 1.60
N ARG A 272 -6.90 5.62 1.74
CA ARG A 272 -6.05 5.25 0.60
C ARG A 272 -5.93 3.75 0.47
N CYS A 273 -6.31 3.20 -0.69
CA CYS A 273 -5.86 1.87 -1.07
C CYS A 273 -4.33 1.90 -1.25
N GLN A 274 -3.60 1.10 -0.47
CA GLN A 274 -2.12 1.05 -0.51
C GLN A 274 -1.53 0.65 -1.87
N TRP A 275 -2.36 0.16 -2.79
CA TRP A 275 -1.97 -0.27 -4.12
C TRP A 275 -2.33 0.73 -5.22
N ALA A 276 -3.22 1.68 -4.91
CA ALA A 276 -3.60 2.77 -5.80
C ALA A 276 -2.67 3.97 -5.63
N VAL A 277 -2.25 4.22 -4.37
CA VAL A 277 -1.41 5.36 -4.00
C VAL A 277 -0.24 4.85 -3.18
N PHE A 278 0.96 5.15 -3.65
CA PHE A 278 2.19 4.91 -2.90
C PHE A 278 2.60 6.18 -2.17
N PRO A 279 2.57 6.21 -0.82
CA PRO A 279 2.95 7.41 -0.10
C PRO A 279 4.45 7.66 -0.24
N PRO A 280 4.88 8.93 -0.27
CA PRO A 280 6.29 9.28 -0.16
C PRO A 280 6.84 8.87 1.22
N LEU A 281 8.15 8.64 1.31
CA LEU A 281 8.83 8.34 2.59
C LEU A 281 8.99 9.57 3.48
N ASP A 282 9.01 10.74 2.85
CA ASP A 282 9.07 12.06 3.47
C ASP A 282 7.73 12.77 3.22
N GLU A 283 6.63 12.23 3.74
CA GLU A 283 5.31 12.82 3.58
C GLU A 283 5.21 14.13 4.39
N GLU A 284 5.14 15.26 3.68
CA GLU A 284 4.84 16.54 4.30
C GLU A 284 3.36 16.59 4.67
N PHE A 285 3.08 16.77 5.96
CA PHE A 285 1.71 16.81 6.44
C PHE A 285 1.08 18.18 6.19
N ASN A 286 0.07 18.22 5.32
CA ASN A 286 -0.84 19.34 5.30
C ASN A 286 -1.63 19.37 6.62
N GLN A 287 -1.75 20.53 7.26
CA GLN A 287 -2.37 20.64 8.59
C GLN A 287 -3.86 20.28 8.59
N ASN A 288 -4.51 20.26 7.43
CA ASN A 288 -5.94 19.97 7.28
C ASN A 288 -6.24 18.60 6.64
N VAL A 289 -5.26 17.90 6.08
CA VAL A 289 -5.44 16.56 5.46
C VAL A 289 -4.76 15.49 6.31
N ARG A 290 -5.45 14.36 6.52
CA ARG A 290 -4.86 13.14 7.09
C ARG A 290 -5.26 11.92 6.29
N PHE A 291 -4.41 10.90 6.34
CA PHE A 291 -4.56 9.67 5.57
C PHE A 291 -4.76 8.47 6.49
N ILE A 292 -5.59 7.53 6.06
CA ILE A 292 -5.70 6.17 6.59
C ILE A 292 -5.38 5.23 5.43
N ASP A 293 -4.24 4.55 5.51
CA ASP A 293 -3.81 3.55 4.53
C ASP A 293 -4.56 2.24 4.79
N LEU A 294 -5.18 1.69 3.75
CA LEU A 294 -5.98 0.47 3.79
C LEU A 294 -5.32 -0.64 2.97
N PRO A 295 -5.51 -1.93 3.34
CA PRO A 295 -5.01 -3.06 2.59
C PRO A 295 -5.64 -3.12 1.19
N CYS A 296 -6.87 -2.63 1.08
CA CYS A 296 -7.64 -2.41 -0.13
C CYS A 296 -8.75 -1.38 0.14
N ALA A 297 -9.19 -0.64 -0.89
CA ALA A 297 -10.36 0.24 -0.77
C ALA A 297 -11.64 -0.50 -0.34
N SER A 298 -11.74 -1.80 -0.62
CA SER A 298 -12.86 -2.64 -0.19
C SER A 298 -12.96 -2.84 1.32
N ARG A 299 -11.93 -2.46 2.08
CA ARG A 299 -11.97 -2.42 3.54
C ARG A 299 -12.72 -1.20 4.08
N VAL A 300 -12.89 -0.13 3.29
CA VAL A 300 -13.72 1.01 3.72
C VAL A 300 -15.15 0.53 3.90
N ASP A 301 -15.68 0.66 5.12
CA ASP A 301 -17.10 0.44 5.40
C ASP A 301 -17.84 1.77 5.59
N THR A 302 -19.15 1.71 5.40
CA THR A 302 -20.03 2.88 5.52
C THR A 302 -20.12 3.39 6.96
N PHE A 303 -19.85 2.54 7.96
CA PHE A 303 -19.86 2.91 9.36
C PHE A 303 -18.73 3.91 9.67
N HIS A 304 -17.49 3.63 9.29
CA HIS A 304 -16.37 4.54 9.52
C HIS A 304 -16.49 5.86 8.74
N ILE A 305 -17.12 5.85 7.55
CA ILE A 305 -17.41 7.10 6.83
C ILE A 305 -18.40 7.96 7.64
N LEU A 306 -19.48 7.36 8.14
CA LEU A 306 -20.48 8.07 8.94
C LEU A 306 -19.90 8.53 10.29
N GLU A 307 -19.09 7.69 10.94
CA GLU A 307 -18.40 8.03 12.18
C GLU A 307 -17.44 9.22 11.98
N ALA A 308 -16.69 9.23 10.88
CA ALA A 308 -15.79 10.33 10.54
C ALA A 308 -16.56 11.66 10.39
N PHE A 309 -17.68 11.66 9.66
CA PHE A 309 -18.55 12.85 9.59
C PHE A 309 -19.10 13.25 10.97
N GLN A 310 -19.58 12.29 11.77
CA GLN A 310 -20.09 12.56 13.12
C GLN A 310 -19.02 13.20 14.03
N LYS A 311 -17.75 12.84 13.87
CA LYS A 311 -16.61 13.40 14.63
C LYS A 311 -16.10 14.75 14.08
N GLY A 312 -16.73 15.29 13.04
CA GLY A 312 -16.41 16.62 12.51
C GLY A 312 -15.39 16.63 11.38
N VAL A 313 -15.32 15.56 10.58
CA VAL A 313 -14.64 15.61 9.26
C VAL A 313 -15.47 16.45 8.29
N ASP A 314 -14.84 17.43 7.64
CA ASP A 314 -15.48 18.30 6.66
C ASP A 314 -15.59 17.66 5.28
N GLY A 315 -14.64 16.79 4.93
CA GLY A 315 -14.59 16.07 3.65
C GLY A 315 -13.90 14.72 3.75
N ILE A 316 -14.45 13.71 3.07
CA ILE A 316 -13.89 12.36 3.00
C ILE A 316 -13.56 12.04 1.54
N LEU A 317 -12.31 11.67 1.27
CA LEU A 317 -11.86 11.19 -0.03
C LEU A 317 -11.46 9.71 0.09
N ILE A 318 -11.88 8.90 -0.87
CA ILE A 318 -11.51 7.48 -0.95
C ILE A 318 -10.77 7.27 -2.27
N ALA A 319 -9.50 6.88 -2.19
CA ALA A 319 -8.66 6.59 -3.35
C ALA A 319 -8.54 5.08 -3.57
N SER A 320 -9.06 4.60 -4.70
CA SER A 320 -9.07 3.20 -5.09
C SER A 320 -8.27 2.96 -6.37
N CYS A 321 -7.94 1.70 -6.64
CA CYS A 321 -7.46 1.28 -7.96
C CYS A 321 -8.59 1.43 -8.98
N SER A 322 -8.28 1.51 -10.27
CA SER A 322 -9.28 1.23 -11.31
C SER A 322 -9.68 -0.26 -11.30
N GLU A 323 -10.79 -0.63 -11.96
CA GLU A 323 -11.12 -2.06 -12.12
C GLU A 323 -10.08 -2.82 -12.93
N GLU A 324 -9.46 -2.18 -13.91
CA GLU A 324 -8.44 -2.77 -14.77
C GLU A 324 -7.15 -3.07 -13.97
N ASP A 325 -6.83 -2.24 -12.98
CA ASP A 325 -5.67 -2.42 -12.11
C ASP A 325 -5.92 -3.28 -10.89
N CYS A 326 -7.18 -3.44 -10.51
CA CYS A 326 -7.51 -4.12 -9.28
C CYS A 326 -7.16 -5.60 -9.41
N LYS A 327 -6.20 -6.06 -8.60
CA LYS A 327 -5.85 -7.49 -8.48
C LYS A 327 -6.91 -8.33 -7.78
N GLN A 328 -8.03 -7.73 -7.42
CA GLN A 328 -9.16 -8.40 -6.80
C GLN A 328 -10.39 -8.08 -7.63
N GLU A 329 -10.87 -9.08 -8.36
CA GLU A 329 -11.97 -8.92 -9.30
C GLU A 329 -13.21 -8.35 -8.58
N GLY A 330 -13.73 -7.25 -9.11
CA GLY A 330 -14.93 -6.58 -8.60
C GLY A 330 -14.79 -5.84 -7.27
N ALA A 331 -13.64 -5.91 -6.58
CA ALA A 331 -13.52 -5.32 -5.24
C ALA A 331 -13.57 -3.78 -5.26
N SER A 332 -12.90 -3.14 -6.22
CA SER A 332 -12.96 -1.68 -6.37
C SER A 332 -14.36 -1.25 -6.80
N LYS A 333 -15.02 -1.99 -7.69
CA LYS A 333 -16.38 -1.71 -8.15
C LYS A 333 -17.38 -1.81 -7.01
N ASN A 334 -17.23 -2.82 -6.15
CA ASN A 334 -18.07 -2.99 -4.96
C ASN A 334 -17.87 -1.87 -3.94
N ALA A 335 -16.63 -1.42 -3.75
CA ALA A 335 -16.32 -0.27 -2.90
C ALA A 335 -16.96 1.02 -3.47
N GLN A 336 -16.76 1.29 -4.76
CA GLN A 336 -17.36 2.43 -5.44
C GLN A 336 -18.89 2.39 -5.34
N HIS A 337 -19.51 1.24 -5.58
CA HIS A 337 -20.96 1.08 -5.48
C HIS A 337 -21.49 1.38 -4.08
N SER A 338 -20.82 0.86 -3.04
CA SER A 338 -21.20 1.09 -1.64
C SER A 338 -21.09 2.57 -1.26
N VAL A 339 -20.04 3.25 -1.71
CA VAL A 339 -19.81 4.68 -1.48
C VAL A 339 -20.83 5.54 -2.25
N THR A 340 -21.17 5.17 -3.49
CA THR A 340 -22.21 5.85 -4.28
C THR A 340 -23.58 5.76 -3.59
N ILE A 341 -23.98 4.57 -3.15
CA ILE A 341 -25.24 4.39 -2.40
C ILE A 341 -25.24 5.23 -1.12
N LEU A 342 -24.11 5.27 -0.39
CA LEU A 342 -23.98 6.11 0.79
C LEU A 342 -24.11 7.59 0.42
N GLY A 343 -23.47 8.05 -0.65
CA GLY A 343 -23.57 9.42 -1.15
C GLY A 343 -25.01 9.84 -1.46
N GLU A 344 -25.81 8.96 -2.08
CA GLU A 344 -27.25 9.20 -2.32
C GLU A 344 -28.04 9.38 -1.02
N ARG A 345 -27.69 8.64 0.04
CA ARG A 345 -28.30 8.80 1.37
C ARG A 345 -27.83 10.09 2.03
N LEU A 346 -26.54 10.41 1.94
CA LEU A 346 -25.95 11.64 2.50
C LEU A 346 -26.51 12.91 1.85
N LYS A 347 -27.04 12.82 0.63
CA LYS A 347 -27.77 13.92 -0.04
C LYS A 347 -28.93 14.43 0.82
N GLN A 348 -29.62 13.54 1.53
CA GLN A 348 -30.77 13.90 2.36
C GLN A 348 -30.40 14.79 3.56
N ILE A 349 -29.12 14.80 3.94
CA ILE A 349 -28.57 15.60 5.05
C ILE A 349 -27.53 16.62 4.57
N GLY A 350 -27.43 16.88 3.26
CA GLY A 350 -26.53 17.90 2.70
C GLY A 350 -25.04 17.56 2.73
N LEU A 351 -24.66 16.28 2.92
CA LEU A 351 -23.25 15.85 3.01
C LEU A 351 -22.72 15.16 1.73
N GLN A 352 -23.55 15.00 0.70
CA GLN A 352 -23.15 14.31 -0.54
C GLN A 352 -21.89 14.90 -1.16
N ASP A 353 -21.79 16.22 -1.24
CA ASP A 353 -20.66 16.91 -1.86
C ASP A 353 -19.34 16.79 -1.08
N ARG A 354 -19.41 16.33 0.17
CA ARG A 354 -18.30 16.12 1.09
C ARG A 354 -17.75 14.70 1.05
N LEU A 355 -18.30 13.82 0.20
CA LEU A 355 -17.82 12.46 0.00
C LEU A 355 -17.36 12.29 -1.46
N HIS A 356 -16.08 11.97 -1.67
CA HIS A 356 -15.50 11.79 -3.00
C HIS A 356 -14.83 10.42 -3.12
N PHE A 357 -15.09 9.73 -4.23
CA PHE A 357 -14.43 8.47 -4.58
C PHE A 357 -13.70 8.67 -5.90
N CYS A 358 -12.38 8.43 -5.91
CA CYS A 358 -11.58 8.51 -7.13
C CYS A 358 -10.85 7.19 -7.39
N THR A 359 -10.62 6.91 -8.67
CA THR A 359 -9.79 5.80 -9.14
C THR A 359 -8.48 6.34 -9.67
N VAL A 360 -7.36 5.88 -9.11
CA VAL A 360 -6.02 6.32 -9.48
C VAL A 360 -5.09 5.12 -9.62
N ALA A 361 -3.98 5.31 -10.32
CA ALA A 361 -2.95 4.29 -10.50
C ALA A 361 -1.58 4.86 -10.16
N PRO A 362 -0.72 4.11 -9.43
CA PRO A 362 0.57 4.61 -9.00
C PRO A 362 1.54 4.83 -10.18
N ARG A 363 1.20 4.38 -11.39
CA ARG A 363 2.02 4.64 -12.59
C ARG A 363 1.90 6.07 -13.12
N TYR A 364 0.88 6.81 -12.73
CA TYR A 364 0.70 8.23 -13.08
C TYR A 364 0.84 9.07 -11.82
N SER A 365 2.05 9.53 -11.56
CA SER A 365 2.42 10.02 -10.23
C SER A 365 1.62 11.22 -9.74
N GLY A 366 1.20 12.11 -10.64
CA GLY A 366 0.39 13.28 -10.30
C GLY A 366 -1.13 13.04 -10.29
N SER A 367 -1.61 11.84 -10.59
CA SER A 367 -3.06 11.58 -10.68
C SER A 367 -3.77 11.79 -9.34
N PHE A 368 -3.24 11.19 -8.28
CA PHE A 368 -3.78 11.32 -6.93
C PHE A 368 -3.66 12.75 -6.38
N ASP A 369 -2.52 13.41 -6.60
CA ASP A 369 -2.30 14.78 -6.11
C ASP A 369 -3.31 15.76 -6.70
N ARG A 370 -3.65 15.60 -7.99
CA ARG A 370 -4.69 16.41 -8.65
C ARG A 370 -6.08 16.17 -8.07
N GLU A 371 -6.45 14.90 -7.84
CA GLU A 371 -7.72 14.54 -7.20
C GLU A 371 -7.83 15.15 -5.80
N LEU A 372 -6.76 15.05 -5.01
CA LEU A 372 -6.71 15.61 -3.66
C LEU A 372 -6.76 17.14 -3.68
N GLU A 373 -6.04 17.80 -4.58
CA GLU A 373 -6.03 19.25 -4.70
C GLU A 373 -7.41 19.79 -5.12
N GLN A 374 -8.05 19.16 -6.11
CA GLN A 374 -9.40 19.51 -6.55
C GLN A 374 -10.43 19.34 -5.43
N PHE A 375 -10.36 18.22 -4.71
CA PHE A 375 -11.24 17.98 -3.58
C PHE A 375 -11.00 18.95 -2.42
N SER A 376 -9.73 19.27 -2.12
CA SER A 376 -9.37 20.22 -1.06
C SER A 376 -9.92 21.61 -1.34
N LYS A 377 -9.78 22.12 -2.58
CA LYS A 377 -10.38 23.40 -3.01
C LYS A 377 -11.90 23.39 -2.88
N LYS A 378 -12.55 22.28 -3.20
CA LYS A 378 -14.00 22.12 -3.00
C LYS A 378 -14.38 22.23 -1.52
N MET A 379 -13.63 21.57 -0.63
CA MET A 379 -13.91 21.59 0.82
C MET A 379 -13.66 22.97 1.44
N GLU A 380 -12.63 23.69 0.99
CA GLU A 380 -12.38 25.08 1.38
C GLU A 380 -13.55 26.00 0.99
N ALA A 381 -14.07 25.87 -0.23
CA ALA A 381 -15.22 26.65 -0.67
C ALA A 381 -16.46 26.37 0.19
N ILE A 382 -16.79 25.10 0.41
CA ILE A 382 -17.94 24.68 1.25
C ILE A 382 -17.79 25.17 2.70
N TYR A 383 -16.57 25.10 3.25
CA TYR A 383 -16.30 25.54 4.63
C TYR A 383 -16.47 27.06 4.79
N LEU A 384 -16.02 27.86 3.81
CA LEU A 384 -16.18 29.31 3.82
C LEU A 384 -17.64 29.76 3.61
N GLU A 385 -18.45 28.98 2.90
CA GLU A 385 -19.88 29.22 2.74
C GLU A 385 -20.66 28.90 4.02
N GLY A 386 -20.34 27.77 4.68
CA GLY A 386 -20.99 27.35 5.93
C GLY A 386 -20.63 28.17 7.17
N GLY A 387 -19.57 28.97 7.13
CA GLY A 387 -19.18 29.88 8.22
C GLY A 387 -19.81 31.28 8.16
N LYS A 388 -20.74 31.53 7.23
CA LYS A 388 -21.43 32.81 7.02
C LYS A 388 -22.89 32.83 7.50
N GLU A 389 -23.38 31.72 8.04
CA GLU A 389 -24.66 31.60 8.75
C GLU A 389 -24.41 31.48 10.26
#